data_AF-A0A925J0F2-F1
#
_entry.id   AF-A0A925J0F2-F1
#
_cell.length_a   1.000
_cell.length_b   1.000
_cell.length_c   1.000
_cell.angle_alpha   90.00
_cell.angle_beta   90.00
_cell.angle_gamma   90.00
#
_symmetry.space_group_name_H-M   'P 1'
#
loop_
_entity.id
_entity.type
_entity.pdbx_description
1 polymer ?
#
loop_
_entity_poly.entity_id
_entity_poly.type
_entity_poly.pdbx_seq_one_letter_code
_entity_poly.pdbx_strand_id
1 'polypeptide(L)'
;MNTNLKVLALAAAVLTTSLTAPLAAQATEPVATIVQPTTFAINAFRSINPLKIRLHVENKAHQTLSVVVRNDQGQALYNYAVSKRETGKAFAFDLSELPDGQYIVEVSSKNETLRKTFDLNTPDRTLALK
;
A
#
# COMPACT_ATOMS: atom_id res chain seq x y z
N MET A 1 4.12 13.49 -70.54
CA MET A 1 3.01 13.03 -69.70
C MET A 1 3.62 12.41 -68.45
N ASN A 2 3.67 13.20 -67.36
CA ASN A 2 3.60 12.77 -65.95
C ASN A 2 4.82 12.00 -65.40
N THR A 3 5.57 12.38 -64.36
CA THR A 3 5.58 13.52 -63.43
C THR A 3 6.99 13.54 -62.79
N ASN A 4 7.49 14.74 -62.49
CA ASN A 4 8.70 15.05 -61.74
C ASN A 4 8.82 14.29 -60.40
N LEU A 5 10.02 14.22 -59.80
CA LEU A 5 10.45 15.17 -58.76
C LEU A 5 11.47 14.59 -57.75
N LYS A 6 12.63 15.28 -57.63
CA LYS A 6 13.48 15.48 -56.42
C LYS A 6 14.20 14.28 -55.79
N VAL A 7 15.36 14.38 -55.14
CA VAL A 7 16.51 15.31 -55.03
C VAL A 7 17.51 14.53 -54.15
N LEU A 8 18.80 14.76 -54.39
CA LEU A 8 19.96 14.33 -53.60
C LEU A 8 19.82 14.53 -52.06
N ALA A 9 20.27 13.54 -51.28
CA ALA A 9 20.84 13.71 -49.94
C ALA A 9 21.71 12.47 -49.65
N LEU A 10 23.04 12.53 -49.78
CA LEU A 10 24.05 13.05 -48.84
C LEU A 10 24.11 12.28 -47.51
N ALA A 11 25.31 11.73 -47.27
CA ALA A 11 25.69 10.77 -46.25
C ALA A 11 25.53 11.24 -44.80
N ALA A 12 25.35 10.29 -43.88
CA ALA A 12 25.64 10.48 -42.46
C ALA A 12 26.12 9.18 -41.81
N ALA A 13 27.10 9.34 -40.94
CA ALA A 13 28.02 8.36 -40.37
C ALA A 13 27.38 7.24 -39.54
N VAL A 14 27.98 6.06 -39.63
CA VAL A 14 27.78 4.92 -38.71
C VAL A 14 28.41 5.29 -37.36
N LEU A 15 27.58 5.59 -36.35
CA LEU A 15 28.01 5.67 -34.96
C LEU A 15 27.76 4.33 -34.26
N THR A 16 28.84 3.77 -33.74
CA THR A 16 28.90 2.57 -32.90
C THR A 16 28.10 2.75 -31.60
N THR A 17 27.16 1.83 -31.33
CA THR A 17 26.43 1.74 -30.07
C THR A 17 27.20 0.88 -29.06
N SER A 18 27.89 1.49 -28.11
CA SER A 18 28.35 0.79 -26.90
C SER A 18 27.22 0.78 -25.86
N LEU A 19 26.73 -0.43 -25.52
CA LEU A 19 25.72 -0.67 -24.51
C LEU A 19 26.24 -0.21 -23.13
N THR A 20 25.61 0.80 -22.53
CA THR A 20 25.75 1.08 -21.10
C THR A 20 24.63 0.39 -20.34
N ALA A 21 24.96 -0.65 -19.56
CA ALA A 21 24.04 -1.22 -18.58
C ALA A 21 23.81 -0.20 -17.45
N PRO A 22 22.57 0.06 -17.02
CA PRO A 22 22.34 0.84 -15.82
C PRO A 22 22.76 0.02 -14.60
N LEU A 23 23.64 0.61 -13.79
CA LEU A 23 23.91 0.16 -12.43
C LEU A 23 22.60 0.25 -11.66
N ALA A 24 22.00 -0.88 -11.29
CA ALA A 24 20.83 -0.91 -10.44
C ALA A 24 21.18 -0.23 -9.12
N ALA A 25 20.61 0.95 -8.89
CA ALA A 25 20.64 1.59 -7.58
C ALA A 25 19.94 0.64 -6.61
N GLN A 26 20.73 -0.03 -5.77
CA GLN A 26 20.20 -0.69 -4.58
C GLN A 26 19.68 0.43 -3.69
N ALA A 27 18.36 0.64 -3.75
CA ALA A 27 17.66 1.40 -2.74
C ALA A 27 17.92 0.68 -1.42
N THR A 28 18.81 1.24 -0.62
CA THR A 28 18.91 0.89 0.80
C THR A 28 17.53 1.13 1.37
N GLU A 29 16.79 0.07 1.65
CA GLU A 29 15.50 0.22 2.31
C GLU A 29 15.76 0.98 3.63
N PRO A 30 15.08 2.11 3.87
CA PRO A 30 15.22 2.79 5.14
C PRO A 30 14.79 1.80 6.21
N VAL A 31 15.73 1.46 7.11
CA VAL A 31 15.42 0.73 8.35
C VAL A 31 14.28 1.50 9.00
N ALA A 32 13.08 0.91 8.97
CA ALA A 32 11.88 1.54 9.49
C ALA A 32 12.00 1.59 11.02
N THR A 33 12.63 2.65 11.53
CA THR A 33 12.44 3.05 12.92
C THR A 33 10.93 3.20 13.09
N ILE A 34 10.32 2.37 13.93
CA ILE A 34 8.89 2.47 14.23
C ILE A 34 8.70 3.72 15.09
N VAL A 35 8.66 4.87 14.44
CA VAL A 35 8.35 6.15 15.05
C VAL A 35 6.85 6.14 15.31
N GLN A 36 6.48 6.17 16.59
CA GLN A 36 5.07 6.36 16.94
C GLN A 36 4.63 7.74 16.44
N PRO A 37 3.50 7.83 15.71
CA PRO A 37 2.99 9.09 15.23
C PRO A 37 2.64 10.01 16.39
N THR A 38 2.92 11.30 16.20
CA THR A 38 2.55 12.35 17.16
C THR A 38 1.16 12.91 16.86
N THR A 39 0.72 12.84 15.60
CA THR A 39 -0.54 13.43 15.13
C THR A 39 -1.76 12.52 15.31
N PHE A 40 -1.53 11.21 15.49
CA PHE A 40 -2.59 10.23 15.72
C PHE A 40 -2.09 9.07 16.58
N ALA A 41 -3.01 8.30 17.17
CA ALA A 41 -2.70 7.02 17.80
C ALA A 41 -3.61 5.94 17.25
N ILE A 42 -3.12 4.70 17.23
CA ILE A 42 -3.90 3.56 16.76
C ILE A 42 -3.84 2.38 17.72
N ASN A 43 -4.96 1.71 17.88
CA ASN A 43 -5.05 0.40 18.52
C ASN A 43 -5.77 -0.57 17.59
N ALA A 44 -5.13 -1.69 17.28
CA ALA A 44 -5.64 -2.69 16.35
C ALA A 44 -5.70 -4.04 17.06
N PHE A 45 -6.82 -4.74 16.93
CA PHE A 45 -7.01 -6.06 17.53
C PHE A 45 -7.93 -6.93 16.69
N ARG A 46 -7.65 -8.24 16.71
CA ARG A 46 -8.40 -9.26 15.96
C ARG A 46 -9.54 -9.82 16.80
N SER A 47 -10.70 -9.99 16.17
CA SER A 47 -11.81 -10.80 16.70
C SER A 47 -11.66 -12.24 16.22
N ILE A 48 -11.82 -13.21 17.11
CA ILE A 48 -11.58 -14.63 16.82
C ILE A 48 -12.71 -15.23 15.97
N ASN A 49 -13.94 -14.71 16.07
CA ASN A 49 -15.09 -15.19 15.29
C ASN A 49 -16.22 -14.12 15.24
N PRO A 50 -16.66 -13.63 14.07
CA PRO A 50 -16.06 -13.81 12.72
C PRO A 50 -14.69 -13.13 12.60
N LEU A 51 -13.94 -13.44 11.53
CA LEU A 51 -12.58 -12.98 11.27
C LEU A 51 -12.57 -11.48 10.93
N LYS A 52 -12.62 -10.66 11.97
CA LYS A 52 -12.71 -9.20 11.87
C LYS A 52 -11.51 -8.55 12.53
N ILE A 53 -11.01 -7.48 11.93
CA ILE A 53 -10.06 -6.58 12.59
C ILE A 53 -10.80 -5.33 13.01
N ARG A 54 -10.61 -4.98 14.29
CA ARG A 54 -11.03 -3.69 14.82
C ARG A 54 -9.82 -2.78 14.91
N LEU A 55 -9.97 -1.58 14.38
CA LEU A 55 -8.98 -0.52 14.46
C LEU A 55 -9.63 0.71 15.08
N HIS A 56 -9.12 1.14 16.21
CA HIS A 56 -9.40 2.47 16.75
C HIS A 56 -8.30 3.42 16.31
N VAL A 57 -8.71 4.54 15.74
CA VAL A 57 -7.83 5.65 15.39
C VAL A 57 -8.24 6.86 16.23
N GLU A 58 -7.29 7.46 16.91
CA GLU A 58 -7.44 8.74 17.62
C GLU A 58 -6.73 9.83 16.81
N ASN A 59 -7.43 10.91 16.50
CA ASN A 59 -6.93 12.04 15.72
C ASN A 59 -6.54 13.19 16.64
N LYS A 60 -5.30 13.14 17.14
CA LYS A 60 -4.80 14.09 18.15
C LYS A 60 -4.56 15.49 17.59
N ALA A 61 -4.23 15.57 16.30
CA ALA A 61 -3.88 16.83 15.65
C ALA A 61 -5.05 17.46 14.86
N HIS A 62 -6.25 16.88 14.90
CA HIS A 62 -7.41 17.35 14.13
C HIS A 62 -7.09 17.53 12.64
N GLN A 63 -6.44 16.53 12.04
CA GLN A 63 -6.09 16.52 10.62
C GLN A 63 -6.92 15.47 9.87
N THR A 64 -7.00 15.57 8.55
CA THR A 64 -7.55 14.46 7.78
C THR A 64 -6.57 13.29 7.85
N LEU A 65 -7.07 12.11 8.23
CA LEU A 65 -6.30 10.87 8.22
C LEU A 65 -6.84 9.94 7.13
N SER A 66 -5.95 9.18 6.49
CA SER A 66 -6.33 8.06 5.62
C SER A 66 -6.04 6.75 6.35
N VAL A 67 -6.94 5.80 6.21
CA VAL A 67 -6.85 4.45 6.75
C VAL A 67 -7.02 3.48 5.59
N VAL A 68 -5.97 2.73 5.29
CA VAL A 68 -5.93 1.80 4.16
C VAL A 68 -5.53 0.42 4.66
N VAL A 69 -6.24 -0.61 4.20
CA VAL A 69 -5.80 -2.00 4.38
C VAL A 69 -5.35 -2.52 3.02
N ARG A 70 -4.15 -3.10 2.98
CA ARG A 70 -3.54 -3.64 1.76
C ARG A 70 -3.21 -5.12 1.92
N ASN A 71 -3.22 -5.86 0.82
CA ASN A 71 -2.55 -7.17 0.76
C ASN A 71 -1.03 -7.01 0.61
N ASP A 72 -0.33 -8.13 0.59
CA ASP A 72 1.12 -8.25 0.37
C ASP A 72 1.60 -7.65 -0.96
N GLN A 73 0.76 -7.66 -2.00
CA GLN A 73 1.02 -7.02 -3.28
C GLN A 73 0.82 -5.49 -3.27
N GLY A 74 0.42 -4.91 -2.13
CA GLY A 74 0.17 -3.48 -1.98
C GLY A 74 -1.18 -2.99 -2.52
N GLN A 75 -2.03 -3.90 -3.02
CA GLN A 75 -3.38 -3.58 -3.47
C GLN A 75 -4.24 -3.16 -2.28
N ALA A 76 -4.88 -1.99 -2.39
CA ALA A 76 -5.81 -1.52 -1.38
C ALA A 76 -7.13 -2.30 -1.44
N LEU A 77 -7.47 -2.96 -0.33
CA LEU A 77 -8.72 -3.70 -0.13
C LEU A 77 -9.77 -2.84 0.56
N TYR A 78 -9.32 -1.98 1.48
CA TYR A 78 -10.15 -1.01 2.17
C TYR A 78 -9.47 0.35 2.14
N ASN A 79 -10.26 1.42 1.98
CA ASN A 79 -9.78 2.79 2.04
C ASN A 79 -10.85 3.68 2.67
N TYR A 80 -10.49 4.34 3.77
CA TYR A 80 -11.35 5.24 4.49
C TYR A 80 -10.62 6.53 4.85
N ALA A 81 -11.40 7.60 5.00
CA ALA A 81 -10.93 8.85 5.56
C ALA A 81 -11.52 9.09 6.95
N VAL A 82 -10.70 9.60 7.86
CA VAL A 82 -11.12 10.25 9.10
C VAL A 82 -11.02 11.75 8.86
N SER A 83 -12.12 12.46 8.98
CA SER A 83 -12.15 13.91 8.79
C SER A 83 -11.43 14.62 9.94
N LYS A 84 -10.93 15.83 9.68
CA LYS A 84 -10.34 16.70 10.70
C LYS A 84 -11.25 17.03 11.89
N ARG A 85 -12.58 16.87 11.73
CA ARG A 85 -13.58 17.13 12.77
C ARG A 85 -13.84 15.91 13.67
N GLU A 86 -13.47 14.71 13.21
CA GLU A 86 -13.56 13.50 14.00
C GLU A 86 -12.33 13.39 14.90
N THR A 87 -12.54 13.38 16.21
CA THR A 87 -11.47 13.19 17.23
C THR A 87 -10.97 11.75 17.29
N GLY A 88 -11.76 10.81 16.79
CA GLY A 88 -11.39 9.42 16.63
C GLY A 88 -12.47 8.64 15.90
N LYS A 89 -12.11 7.46 15.41
CA LYS A 89 -13.01 6.58 14.67
C LYS A 89 -12.65 5.12 14.87
N ALA A 90 -13.68 4.30 15.00
CA ALA A 90 -13.56 2.85 15.02
C ALA A 90 -13.87 2.28 13.64
N PHE A 91 -13.01 1.40 13.16
CA PHE A 91 -13.20 0.64 11.93
C PHE A 91 -13.34 -0.84 12.27
N ALA A 92 -14.24 -1.51 11.56
CA ALA A 92 -14.37 -2.95 11.56
C ALA A 92 -14.19 -3.44 10.13
N PHE A 93 -13.09 -4.13 9.86
CA PHE A 93 -12.81 -4.74 8.57
C PHE A 93 -13.21 -6.21 8.65
N ASP A 94 -14.06 -6.66 7.74
CA ASP A 94 -14.45 -8.06 7.62
C ASP A 94 -13.51 -8.76 6.65
N LEU A 95 -12.65 -9.64 7.16
CA LEU A 95 -11.64 -10.33 6.36
C LEU A 95 -12.06 -11.78 6.07
N SER A 96 -13.32 -12.15 6.38
CA SER A 96 -13.79 -13.53 6.31
C SER A 96 -13.80 -14.12 4.89
N GLU A 97 -13.79 -13.27 3.86
CA GLU A 97 -13.76 -13.67 2.44
C GLU A 97 -12.38 -13.50 1.80
N LEU A 98 -11.37 -13.07 2.58
CA LEU A 98 -10.02 -12.88 2.08
C LEU A 98 -9.19 -14.16 2.27
N PRO A 99 -8.27 -14.48 1.34
CA PRO A 99 -7.38 -15.61 1.50
C PRO A 99 -6.40 -15.40 2.66
N ASP A 100 -5.95 -16.50 3.25
CA ASP A 100 -4.88 -16.46 4.25
C ASP A 100 -3.60 -15.86 3.65
N GLY A 101 -2.88 -15.10 4.45
CA GLY A 101 -1.71 -14.34 4.00
C GLY A 101 -1.38 -13.14 4.86
N GLN A 102 -0.40 -12.35 4.41
CA GLN A 102 0.06 -11.16 5.11
C GLN A 102 -0.67 -9.91 4.60
N TYR A 103 -1.05 -9.05 5.53
CA TYR A 103 -1.77 -7.81 5.24
C TYR A 103 -1.19 -6.65 6.04
N ILE A 104 -1.43 -5.44 5.54
CA ILE A 104 -0.89 -4.20 6.12
C ILE A 104 -2.06 -3.24 6.38
N VAL A 105 -2.19 -2.78 7.63
CA VAL A 105 -2.96 -1.58 7.95
C VAL A 105 -2.03 -0.38 7.91
N GLU A 106 -2.34 0.57 7.05
CA GLU A 106 -1.66 1.86 6.91
C GLU A 106 -2.58 2.96 7.41
N VAL A 107 -2.09 3.77 8.35
CA VAL A 107 -2.75 5.02 8.76
C VAL A 107 -1.80 6.17 8.48
N SER A 108 -2.26 7.17 7.74
CA SER A 108 -1.44 8.31 7.33
C SER A 108 -2.13 9.64 7.60
N SER A 109 -1.33 10.63 8.00
CA SER A 109 -1.68 12.05 8.02
C SER A 109 -0.92 12.76 6.90
N LYS A 110 -0.91 14.09 6.89
CA LYS A 110 -0.14 14.87 5.90
C LYS A 110 1.37 14.60 5.98
N ASN A 111 1.89 14.34 7.18
CA ASN A 111 3.35 14.29 7.43
C ASN A 111 3.82 12.98 8.07
N GLU A 112 2.90 12.13 8.56
CA GLU A 112 3.24 10.89 9.25
C GLU A 112 2.51 9.70 8.62
N THR A 113 3.15 8.54 8.60
CA THR A 113 2.52 7.29 8.16
C THR A 113 2.96 6.18 9.09
N LEU A 114 2.00 5.41 9.58
CA LEU A 114 2.22 4.23 10.39
C LEU A 114 1.68 3.00 9.66
N ARG A 115 2.51 1.98 9.55
CA ARG A 115 2.13 0.67 8.99
C ARG A 115 2.19 -0.38 10.08
N LYS A 116 1.15 -1.20 10.15
CA LYS A 116 1.10 -2.41 10.99
C LYS A 116 0.80 -3.61 10.13
N THR A 117 1.71 -4.56 10.14
CA THR A 117 1.55 -5.84 9.45
C THR A 117 0.87 -6.85 10.36
N PHE A 118 0.03 -7.70 9.80
CA PHE A 118 -0.59 -8.82 10.50
C PHE A 118 -0.81 -9.99 9.54
N ASP A 119 -0.80 -11.20 10.09
CA ASP A 119 -1.10 -12.41 9.34
C ASP A 119 -2.57 -12.82 9.54
N LEU A 120 -3.23 -13.07 8.42
CA LEU A 120 -4.56 -13.65 8.36
C LEU A 120 -4.41 -15.16 8.22
N ASN A 121 -4.87 -15.89 9.23
CA ASN A 121 -4.91 -17.34 9.22
C ASN A 121 -6.30 -17.76 9.68
N THR A 122 -7.03 -18.45 8.81
CA THR A 122 -8.31 -19.05 9.13
C THR A 122 -8.06 -20.35 9.90
N PRO A 123 -8.55 -20.49 11.14
CA PRO A 123 -8.44 -21.77 11.83
C PRO A 123 -9.25 -22.82 11.06
N ASP A 124 -8.66 -23.98 10.79
CA ASP A 124 -9.32 -25.11 10.12
C ASP A 124 -10.67 -25.37 10.78
N ARG A 125 -11.75 -25.14 10.04
CA ARG A 125 -13.09 -25.56 10.46
C ARG A 125 -13.20 -27.05 10.15
N THR A 126 -12.59 -27.90 10.98
CA THR A 126 -12.81 -29.34 10.88
C THR A 126 -14.27 -29.63 11.25
N LEU A 127 -15.11 -29.78 10.23
CA LEU A 127 -16.46 -30.31 10.40
C LEU A 127 -16.31 -31.77 10.83
N ALA A 128 -16.45 -32.05 12.12
CA ALA A 128 -16.65 -33.41 12.60
C ALA A 128 -18.01 -33.89 12.08
N LEU A 129 -18.01 -34.58 10.94
CA LEU A 129 -19.13 -35.42 10.52
C LEU A 129 -19.12 -36.62 11.47
N LYS A 130 -20.18 -36.74 12.29
CA LYS A 130 -20.47 -37.91 13.11
C LYS A 130 -21.49 -38.78 12.40
#